data_AF-A0A2U3KKF5-F1
#
_entry.id   AF-A0A2U3KKF5-F1
#
_cell.length_a   1.000
_cell.length_b   1.000
_cell.length_c   1.000
_cell.angle_alpha   90.00
_cell.angle_beta   90.00
_cell.angle_gamma   90.00
#
_symmetry.space_group_name_H-M   'P 1'
#
loop_
_entity.id
_entity.type
_entity.pdbx_description
1 polymer ?
#
loop_
_entity_poly.entity_id
_entity_poly.type
_entity_poly.pdbx_seq_one_letter_code
_entity_poly.pdbx_strand_id
1 'polypeptide(L)'
;MASKRVLIVDDEENIGRSLRMILEREGYGVNVCKSVAEFGRHPDAHRADAYLFDMKLPDGNGIDLLRAVKQNGASSPAIMISGHGTIADAVEATRAGAFDFLEKPLSRDRVLLAVKNAMEHATLRQENERLRDLVGGASKMIGTSPAWLRVVEQASMAARSDARVLLIGESGTGKELLAAHIHASSPFAAGPFVKVNCAAIPTELIETELFGHEKGSFTGATASRRGKFEMADGGTIFLDEVGDLHGASQAKLLRVLQEGEFHRVGGEQIIRVSVRVISATNRDLSGMVMAEKFREDLYYRLSVVPIRVPSLRERPHDVRQLAEYFLEDFCARNNFKKKTLDETVYPLLESYAWPGNARELRNVIERMAILTAGERLTRDSIPVEVRVQREAGPKSTIQEARESAEREHILRALEESNWNVSGAARALGMERTNLHKRIKALGLTRGQ
;
A
#
# COMPACT_ATOMS: atom_id res chain seq x y z
N MET A 1 -6.06 32.28 13.82
CA MET A 1 -5.13 31.13 13.80
C MET A 1 -4.33 31.17 15.09
N ALA A 2 -4.10 30.03 15.75
CA ALA A 2 -3.21 30.02 16.91
C ALA A 2 -1.82 30.50 16.47
N SER A 3 -1.24 31.45 17.19
CA SER A 3 0.10 31.95 16.88
C SER A 3 1.12 30.82 17.09
N LYS A 4 1.98 30.58 16.10
CA LYS A 4 3.06 29.60 16.22
C LYS A 4 4.06 30.05 17.28
N ARG A 5 4.47 29.13 18.15
CA ARG A 5 5.27 29.39 19.35
C ARG A 5 6.76 29.19 19.07
N VAL A 6 7.57 30.16 19.44
CA VAL A 6 9.03 30.08 19.40
C VAL A 6 9.56 30.20 20.82
N LEU A 7 10.36 29.22 21.25
CA LEU A 7 10.99 29.22 22.56
C LEU A 7 12.49 29.50 22.40
N ILE A 8 12.95 30.56 23.06
CA ILE A 8 14.32 31.05 23.00
C ILE A 8 15.00 30.73 24.33
N VAL A 9 16.23 30.23 24.30
CA VAL A 9 17.08 30.05 25.49
C VAL A 9 18.38 30.80 25.27
N ASP A 10 18.52 31.94 25.94
CA ASP A 10 19.69 32.83 25.83
C ASP A 10 19.77 33.64 27.14
N ASP A 11 20.95 33.70 27.75
CA ASP A 11 21.17 34.42 29.01
C ASP A 11 21.41 35.93 28.82
N GLU A 12 21.74 36.35 27.60
CA GLU A 12 21.90 37.76 27.25
C GLU A 12 20.54 38.44 27.05
N GLU A 13 20.14 39.26 28.04
CA GLU A 13 18.84 39.92 28.07
C GLU A 13 18.56 40.79 26.82
N ASN A 14 19.59 41.44 26.28
CA ASN A 14 19.48 42.24 25.06
C ASN A 14 19.17 41.40 23.82
N ILE A 15 19.74 40.19 23.73
CA ILE A 15 19.55 39.29 22.60
C ILE A 15 18.16 38.67 22.65
N GLY A 16 17.77 38.15 23.82
CA GLY A 16 16.42 37.65 24.05
C GLY A 16 15.34 38.70 23.75
N ARG A 17 15.56 39.96 24.18
CA ARG A 17 14.65 41.08 23.87
C ARG A 17 14.60 41.42 22.39
N SER A 18 15.75 41.44 21.71
CA SER A 18 15.84 41.72 20.27
C SER A 18 15.09 40.66 19.45
N LEU A 19 15.37 39.38 19.71
CA LEU A 19 14.72 38.26 19.06
C LEU A 19 13.20 38.26 19.28
N ARG A 20 12.77 38.53 20.52
CA ARG A 20 11.35 38.69 20.84
C ARG A 20 10.71 39.78 19.99
N MET A 21 11.30 40.98 19.94
CA MET A 21 10.76 42.09 19.14
C MET A 21 10.70 41.78 17.64
N ILE A 22 11.70 41.06 17.11
CA ILE A 22 11.74 40.66 15.70
C ILE A 22 10.60 39.68 15.38
N LEU A 23 10.43 38.65 16.20
CA LEU A 23 9.51 37.55 15.93
C LEU A 23 8.06 37.89 16.29
N GLU A 24 7.79 38.65 17.35
CA GLU A 24 6.43 39.07 17.70
C GLU A 24 5.82 39.97 16.62
N ARG A 25 6.63 40.81 15.94
CA ARG A 25 6.18 41.64 14.81
C ARG A 25 5.70 40.82 13.60
N GLU A 26 6.23 39.63 13.42
CA GLU A 26 5.80 38.69 12.37
C GLU A 26 4.69 37.74 12.86
N GLY A 27 4.16 37.95 14.08
CA GLY A 27 2.99 37.23 14.60
C GLY A 27 3.30 35.91 15.28
N TYR A 28 4.55 35.66 15.69
CA TYR A 28 4.94 34.51 16.52
C TYR A 28 4.70 34.78 18.02
N GLY A 29 4.32 33.75 18.76
CA GLY A 29 4.26 33.76 20.23
C GLY A 29 5.64 33.42 20.77
N VAL A 30 6.28 34.33 21.50
CA VAL A 30 7.69 34.18 21.88
C VAL A 30 7.87 34.10 23.38
N ASN A 31 8.52 33.03 23.83
CA ASN A 31 8.94 32.85 25.21
C ASN A 31 10.47 32.84 25.26
N VAL A 32 11.04 33.46 26.29
CA VAL A 32 12.50 33.54 26.47
C VAL A 32 12.82 32.99 27.85
N CYS A 33 13.69 31.99 27.88
CA CYS A 33 14.30 31.43 29.08
C CYS A 33 15.76 31.87 29.15
N LYS A 34 16.26 32.14 30.35
CA LYS A 34 17.64 32.60 30.59
C LYS A 34 18.61 31.46 30.92
N SER A 35 18.10 30.24 31.09
CA SER A 35 18.93 29.09 31.48
C SER A 35 18.28 27.76 31.07
N VAL A 36 19.07 26.68 31.07
CA VAL A 36 18.60 25.30 30.84
C VAL A 36 17.57 24.90 31.89
N ALA A 37 17.82 25.25 33.16
CA ALA A 37 16.90 24.96 34.26
C ALA A 37 15.56 25.68 34.14
N GLU A 38 15.53 26.90 33.58
CA GLU A 38 14.29 27.63 33.29
C GLU A 38 13.54 26.99 32.12
N PHE A 39 14.26 26.62 31.05
CA PHE A 39 13.68 25.89 29.92
C PHE A 39 13.00 24.60 30.38
N GLY A 40 13.67 23.79 31.20
CA GLY A 40 13.12 22.51 31.68
C GLY A 40 11.86 22.63 32.54
N ARG A 41 11.62 23.80 33.16
CA ARG A 41 10.39 24.08 33.94
C ARG A 41 9.30 24.75 33.11
N HIS A 42 9.60 25.17 31.89
CA HIS A 42 8.68 25.94 31.07
C HIS A 42 7.53 25.05 30.56
N PRO A 43 6.24 25.42 30.73
CA PRO A 43 5.11 24.60 30.30
C PRO A 43 5.09 24.26 28.80
N ASP A 44 5.66 25.13 27.99
CA ASP A 44 5.77 24.97 26.53
C ASP A 44 7.11 24.38 26.06
N ALA A 45 7.99 23.91 26.96
CA ALA A 45 9.32 23.38 26.62
C ALA A 45 9.31 22.26 25.58
N HIS A 46 8.22 21.50 25.51
CA HIS A 46 8.02 20.41 24.54
C HIS A 46 6.88 20.68 23.55
N ARG A 47 6.32 21.89 23.55
CA ARG A 47 5.19 22.28 22.72
C ARG A 47 5.51 23.43 21.77
N ALA A 48 6.73 23.95 21.79
CA ALA A 48 7.15 24.99 20.88
C ALA A 48 7.21 24.45 19.43
N ASP A 49 6.87 25.30 18.48
CA ASP A 49 6.89 25.00 17.05
C ASP A 49 8.30 25.20 16.46
N ALA A 50 9.16 25.98 17.14
CA ALA A 50 10.59 26.08 16.87
C ALA A 50 11.37 26.49 18.13
N TYR A 51 12.65 26.10 18.19
CA TYR A 51 13.57 26.47 19.27
C TYR A 51 14.73 27.32 18.77
N LEU A 52 15.15 28.31 19.55
CA LEU A 52 16.40 29.05 19.36
C LEU A 52 17.24 28.87 20.62
N PHE A 53 18.39 28.22 20.51
CA PHE A 53 19.26 27.93 21.65
C PHE A 53 20.62 28.61 21.50
N ASP A 54 21.01 29.41 22.49
CA ASP A 54 22.40 29.81 22.62
C ASP A 54 23.27 28.59 22.93
N MET A 55 24.45 28.51 22.32
CA MET A 55 25.40 27.44 22.57
C MET A 55 25.94 27.49 24.00
N LYS A 56 26.18 28.68 24.54
CA LYS A 56 26.71 28.87 25.90
C LYS A 56 25.59 29.35 26.80
N LEU A 57 25.30 28.60 27.84
CA LEU A 57 24.29 28.94 28.84
C LEU A 57 24.94 28.93 30.24
N PRO A 58 24.42 29.68 31.22
CA PRO A 58 25.03 29.81 32.54
C PRO A 58 25.08 28.50 33.33
N ASP A 59 24.17 27.57 33.03
CA ASP A 59 23.99 26.28 33.71
C ASP A 59 24.15 25.06 32.78
N GLY A 60 24.67 25.26 31.56
CA GLY A 60 24.88 24.15 30.61
C GLY A 60 25.28 24.58 29.18
N ASN A 61 25.10 23.66 28.23
CA ASN A 61 25.40 23.86 26.81
C ASN A 61 24.14 23.65 25.96
N GLY A 62 23.88 24.55 25.01
CA GLY A 62 22.73 24.48 24.10
C GLY A 62 22.71 23.24 23.20
N ILE A 63 23.88 22.67 22.87
CA ILE A 63 23.97 21.42 22.09
C ILE A 63 23.44 20.23 22.90
N ASP A 64 23.75 20.16 24.19
CA ASP A 64 23.23 19.11 25.06
C ASP A 64 21.74 19.28 25.31
N LEU A 65 21.27 20.53 25.41
CA LEU A 65 19.85 20.84 25.45
C LEU A 65 19.12 20.37 24.18
N LEU A 66 19.69 20.65 23.00
CA LEU A 66 19.16 20.16 21.73
C LEU A 66 19.05 18.63 21.70
N ARG A 67 20.09 17.92 22.14
CA ARG A 67 20.09 16.45 22.22
C ARG A 67 18.98 15.96 23.17
N ALA A 68 18.83 16.57 24.33
CA ALA A 68 17.79 16.22 25.30
C ALA A 68 16.38 16.44 24.74
N VAL A 69 16.14 17.58 24.06
CA VAL A 69 14.86 17.90 23.42
C VAL A 69 14.51 16.89 22.33
N LYS A 70 15.50 16.47 21.52
CA LYS A 70 15.31 15.42 20.51
C LYS A 70 15.06 14.04 21.10
N GLN A 71 15.78 13.66 22.16
CA GLN A 71 15.58 12.38 22.84
C GLN A 71 14.19 12.25 23.47
N ASN A 72 13.60 13.37 23.88
CA ASN A 72 12.23 13.44 24.40
C ASN A 72 11.15 13.47 23.29
N GLY A 73 11.53 13.24 22.03
CA GLY A 73 10.59 13.08 20.91
C GLY A 73 10.07 14.38 20.30
N ALA A 74 10.67 15.54 20.62
CA ALA A 74 10.30 16.78 19.94
C ALA A 74 10.74 16.73 18.47
N SER A 75 9.77 16.89 17.56
CA SER A 75 10.02 16.97 16.11
C SER A 75 10.28 18.39 15.62
N SER A 76 10.05 19.39 16.47
CA SER A 76 10.22 20.81 16.13
C SER A 76 11.68 21.14 15.82
N PRO A 77 11.94 21.96 14.80
CA PRO A 77 13.28 22.37 14.41
C PRO A 77 13.91 23.25 15.50
N ALA A 78 15.23 23.14 15.64
CA ALA A 78 16.02 23.96 16.53
C ALA A 78 17.11 24.70 15.75
N ILE A 79 17.29 25.98 16.05
CA ILE A 79 18.32 26.85 15.47
C ILE A 79 19.31 27.17 16.59
N MET A 80 20.59 26.93 16.32
CA MET A 80 21.65 27.25 17.28
C MET A 80 22.14 28.68 17.08
N ILE A 81 22.44 29.37 18.18
CA ILE A 81 22.97 30.73 18.19
C ILE A 81 24.33 30.71 18.87
N SER A 82 25.32 31.41 18.32
CA SER A 82 26.66 31.51 18.92
C SER A 82 27.26 32.90 18.79
N GLY A 83 28.02 33.33 19.80
CA GLY A 83 28.86 34.52 19.74
C GLY A 83 30.22 34.34 19.04
N HIS A 84 30.68 33.11 18.85
CA HIS A 84 31.90 32.80 18.10
C HIS A 84 31.50 31.81 16.98
N GLY A 85 31.28 32.30 15.77
CA GLY A 85 30.79 31.50 14.65
C GLY A 85 31.89 30.70 13.96
N THR A 86 32.60 29.84 14.70
CA THR A 86 33.59 28.98 14.03
C THR A 86 32.89 27.93 13.16
N ILE A 87 33.52 27.54 12.05
CA ILE A 87 33.02 26.46 11.18
C ILE A 87 32.87 25.15 11.98
N ALA A 88 33.75 24.92 12.97
CA ALA A 88 33.69 23.75 13.83
C ALA A 88 32.39 23.69 14.64
N ASP A 89 31.98 24.81 15.22
CA ASP A 89 30.75 24.91 16.02
C ASP A 89 29.50 24.68 15.16
N ALA A 90 29.46 25.26 13.96
CA ALA A 90 28.35 25.06 13.02
C ALA A 90 28.23 23.58 12.60
N VAL A 91 29.37 22.92 12.33
CA VAL A 91 29.41 21.49 11.99
C VAL A 91 28.94 20.63 13.17
N GLU A 92 29.33 20.96 14.40
CA GLU A 92 28.88 20.24 15.59
C GLU A 92 27.37 20.40 15.82
N ALA A 93 26.84 21.62 15.68
CA ALA A 93 25.42 21.90 15.77
C ALA A 93 24.60 21.09 14.75
N THR A 94 25.03 21.05 13.48
CA THR A 94 24.36 20.25 12.45
C THR A 94 24.42 18.75 12.76
N ARG A 95 25.55 18.23 13.27
CA ARG A 95 25.69 16.83 13.70
C ARG A 95 24.79 16.48 14.88
N ALA A 96 24.60 17.39 15.83
CA ALA A 96 23.62 17.26 16.91
C ALA A 96 22.17 17.38 16.42
N GLY A 97 21.99 17.79 15.16
CA GLY A 97 20.71 17.82 14.47
C GLY A 97 20.01 19.17 14.51
N ALA A 98 20.74 20.27 14.68
CA ALA A 98 20.22 21.60 14.47
C ALA A 98 19.75 21.75 13.01
N PHE A 99 18.68 22.51 12.80
CA PHE A 99 18.18 22.85 11.48
C PHE A 99 19.06 23.89 10.80
N ASP A 100 19.46 24.92 11.54
CA ASP A 100 20.33 26.00 11.05
C ASP A 100 21.16 26.56 12.22
N PHE A 101 22.13 27.40 11.90
CA PHE A 101 23.04 28.06 12.83
C PHE A 101 23.12 29.56 12.54
N LEU A 102 23.11 30.38 13.59
CA LEU A 102 23.17 31.83 13.54
C LEU A 102 24.33 32.38 14.37
N GLU A 103 25.16 33.21 13.74
CA GLU A 103 26.25 33.92 14.41
C GLU A 103 25.77 35.29 14.93
N LYS A 104 26.11 35.62 16.18
CA LYS A 104 25.92 36.96 16.77
C LYS A 104 26.99 37.90 16.16
N PRO A 105 26.66 39.14 15.75
CA PRO A 105 25.41 39.85 15.98
C PRO A 105 24.28 39.44 15.02
N LEU A 106 23.09 39.22 15.59
CA LEU A 106 21.93 38.73 14.85
C LEU A 106 21.28 39.85 14.02
N SER A 107 21.19 39.66 12.70
CA SER A 107 20.42 40.54 11.82
C SER A 107 18.96 40.09 11.75
N ARG A 108 18.04 41.07 11.65
CA ARG A 108 16.59 40.80 11.53
C ARG A 108 16.30 39.84 10.40
N ASP A 109 16.80 40.12 9.19
CA ASP A 109 16.47 39.35 7.99
C ASP A 109 16.96 37.91 8.09
N ARG A 110 18.13 37.67 8.70
CA ARG A 110 18.68 36.32 8.87
C ARG A 110 17.88 35.50 9.88
N VAL A 111 17.49 36.10 11.00
CA VAL A 111 16.63 35.44 12.00
C VAL A 111 15.28 35.06 11.38
N LEU A 112 14.64 35.99 10.65
CA LEU A 112 13.35 35.73 10.01
C LEU A 112 13.45 34.63 8.95
N LEU A 113 14.48 34.66 8.11
CA LEU A 113 14.69 33.63 7.09
C LEU A 113 14.91 32.23 7.71
N ALA A 114 15.75 32.15 8.73
CA ALA A 114 16.06 30.88 9.40
C ALA A 114 14.82 30.29 10.08
N VAL A 115 14.07 31.10 10.84
CA VAL A 115 12.84 30.67 11.52
C VAL A 115 11.76 30.30 10.49
N LYS A 116 11.59 31.07 9.42
CA LYS A 116 10.64 30.75 8.35
C LYS A 116 10.95 29.41 7.68
N ASN A 117 12.19 29.19 7.26
CA ASN A 117 12.62 27.95 6.61
C ASN A 117 12.45 26.74 7.55
N ALA A 118 12.81 26.90 8.83
CA ALA A 118 12.62 25.88 9.85
C ALA A 118 11.15 25.47 9.97
N MET A 119 10.26 26.47 10.07
CA MET A 119 8.82 26.27 10.20
C MET A 119 8.17 25.67 8.96
N GLU A 120 8.59 26.07 7.76
CA GLU A 120 8.13 25.48 6.50
C GLU A 120 8.56 24.01 6.40
N HIS A 121 9.81 23.70 6.73
CA HIS A 121 10.31 22.33 6.76
C HIS A 121 9.54 21.46 7.75
N ALA A 122 9.26 21.98 8.96
CA ALA A 122 8.43 21.28 9.95
C ALA A 122 7.01 21.01 9.42
N THR A 123 6.41 22.01 8.77
CA THR A 123 5.06 21.90 8.20
C THR A 123 5.03 20.86 7.08
N LEU A 124 6.01 20.89 6.17
CA LEU A 124 6.13 19.91 5.09
C LEU A 124 6.35 18.49 5.61
N ARG A 125 7.17 18.34 6.66
CA ARG A 125 7.40 17.03 7.28
C ARG A 125 6.14 16.50 7.95
N GLN A 126 5.45 17.34 8.73
CA GLN A 126 4.19 16.97 9.36
C GLN A 126 3.12 16.63 8.33
N GLU A 127 3.04 17.39 7.24
CA GLU A 127 2.13 17.10 6.13
C GLU A 127 2.53 15.80 5.43
N ASN A 128 3.82 15.51 5.26
CA ASN A 128 4.28 14.25 4.69
C ASN A 128 3.94 13.05 5.60
N GLU A 129 4.14 13.18 6.91
CA GLU A 129 3.73 12.17 7.91
C GLU A 129 2.21 11.98 7.91
N ARG A 130 1.44 13.08 7.92
CA ARG A 130 -0.03 13.05 7.82
C ARG A 130 -0.52 12.42 6.52
N LEU A 131 0.10 12.76 5.39
CA LEU A 131 -0.22 12.17 4.09
C LEU A 131 0.16 10.70 4.04
N ARG A 132 1.28 10.29 4.66
CA ARG A 132 1.64 8.87 4.81
C ARG A 132 0.60 8.13 5.64
N ASP A 133 0.13 8.72 6.74
CA ASP A 133 -0.92 8.14 7.58
C ASP A 133 -2.27 8.05 6.85
N LEU A 134 -2.65 9.09 6.09
CA LEU A 134 -3.89 9.16 5.31
C LEU A 134 -3.89 8.23 4.08
N VAL A 135 -2.74 8.06 3.42
CA VAL A 135 -2.57 7.17 2.26
C VAL A 135 -2.52 5.69 2.70
N GLY A 136 -2.37 5.45 3.99
CA GLY A 136 -2.66 4.15 4.62
C GLY A 136 -1.60 3.79 5.62
N GLY A 137 -1.99 3.75 6.91
CA GLY A 137 -1.29 2.94 7.89
C GLY A 137 -0.93 1.60 7.26
N ALA A 138 0.34 1.22 7.37
CA ALA A 138 0.91 0.06 6.69
C ALA A 138 -0.09 -1.10 6.67
N SER A 139 -0.55 -1.48 5.46
CA SER A 139 -1.57 -2.52 5.33
C SER A 139 -1.13 -3.75 6.11
N LYS A 140 -1.88 -4.06 7.18
CA LYS A 140 -1.47 -5.09 8.13
C LYS A 140 -1.47 -6.45 7.44
N MET A 141 -0.39 -7.21 7.57
CA MET A 141 -0.38 -8.61 7.18
C MET A 141 -1.30 -9.38 8.13
N ILE A 142 -2.45 -9.82 7.62
CA ILE A 142 -3.46 -10.56 8.39
C ILE A 142 -3.53 -11.98 7.87
N GLY A 143 -3.53 -12.92 8.81
CA GLY A 143 -3.61 -14.35 8.54
C GLY A 143 -2.75 -15.14 9.53
N THR A 144 -3.29 -16.27 9.96
CA THR A 144 -2.63 -17.22 10.86
C THR A 144 -2.50 -18.60 10.23
N SER A 145 -2.98 -18.78 8.99
CA SER A 145 -2.84 -20.05 8.29
C SER A 145 -1.36 -20.41 8.09
N PRO A 146 -0.98 -21.70 8.24
CA PRO A 146 0.40 -22.12 8.03
C PRO A 146 0.93 -21.77 6.63
N ALA A 147 0.06 -21.80 5.61
CA ALA A 147 0.43 -21.41 4.25
C ALA A 147 0.82 -19.93 4.14
N TRP A 148 0.04 -19.04 4.77
CA TRP A 148 0.36 -17.61 4.80
C TRP A 148 1.62 -17.31 5.62
N LEU A 149 1.73 -17.90 6.81
CA LEU A 149 2.89 -17.69 7.68
C LEU A 149 4.21 -18.10 7.02
N ARG A 150 4.25 -19.24 6.31
CA ARG A 150 5.42 -19.66 5.53
C ARG A 150 5.81 -18.65 4.46
N VAL A 151 4.83 -18.05 3.79
CA VAL A 151 5.08 -17.06 2.73
C VAL A 151 5.60 -15.74 3.31
N VAL A 152 5.07 -15.31 4.46
CA VAL A 152 5.59 -14.15 5.19
C VAL A 152 7.02 -14.39 5.68
N GLU A 153 7.33 -15.60 6.16
CA GLU A 153 8.69 -16.00 6.56
C GLU A 153 9.66 -15.97 5.37
N GLN A 154 9.29 -16.58 4.23
CA GLN A 154 10.08 -16.54 3.00
C GLN A 154 10.33 -15.11 2.52
N ALA A 155 9.30 -14.26 2.53
CA ALA A 155 9.43 -12.84 2.19
C ALA A 155 10.39 -12.11 3.14
N SER A 156 10.32 -12.42 4.44
CA SER A 156 11.20 -11.82 5.46
C SER A 156 12.65 -12.29 5.32
N MET A 157 12.89 -13.55 4.92
CA MET A 157 14.22 -14.05 4.60
C MET A 157 14.78 -13.35 3.35
N ALA A 158 13.98 -13.24 2.29
CA ALA A 158 14.36 -12.56 1.06
C ALA A 158 14.65 -11.07 1.27
N ALA A 159 13.96 -10.42 2.22
CA ALA A 159 14.16 -9.00 2.53
C ALA A 159 15.60 -8.66 2.97
N ARG A 160 16.32 -9.62 3.56
CA ARG A 160 17.67 -9.42 4.14
C ARG A 160 18.78 -9.18 3.11
N SER A 161 18.53 -9.45 1.82
CA SER A 161 19.48 -9.24 0.73
C SER A 161 18.94 -8.26 -0.31
N ASP A 162 19.77 -7.93 -1.30
CA ASP A 162 19.41 -7.19 -2.51
C ASP A 162 18.83 -8.08 -3.62
N ALA A 163 18.62 -9.37 -3.33
CA ALA A 163 18.10 -10.32 -4.29
C ALA A 163 16.72 -9.90 -4.81
N ARG A 164 16.51 -10.17 -6.10
CA ARG A 164 15.24 -9.94 -6.79
C ARG A 164 14.23 -11.00 -6.40
N VAL A 165 13.01 -10.56 -6.18
CA VAL A 165 11.92 -11.43 -5.72
C VAL A 165 10.82 -11.44 -6.76
N LEU A 166 10.34 -12.63 -7.13
CA LEU A 166 9.20 -12.81 -8.01
C LEU A 166 8.03 -13.37 -7.19
N LEU A 167 7.00 -12.55 -6.97
CA LEU A 167 5.77 -12.92 -6.28
C LEU A 167 4.77 -13.49 -7.29
N ILE A 168 4.38 -14.75 -7.11
CA ILE A 168 3.50 -15.48 -8.01
C ILE A 168 2.19 -15.76 -7.30
N GLY A 169 1.07 -15.36 -7.86
CA GLY A 169 -0.23 -15.67 -7.28
C GLY A 169 -1.37 -14.94 -7.94
N GLU A 170 -2.58 -15.41 -7.71
CA GLU A 170 -3.79 -14.83 -8.30
C GLU A 170 -3.98 -13.35 -7.93
N SER A 171 -4.84 -12.66 -8.68
CA SER A 171 -5.16 -11.27 -8.36
C SER A 171 -5.85 -11.17 -7.00
N GLY A 172 -5.49 -10.16 -6.21
CA GLY A 172 -6.08 -9.93 -4.89
C GLY A 172 -5.58 -10.84 -3.76
N THR A 173 -4.51 -11.61 -3.97
CA THR A 173 -3.91 -12.49 -2.93
C THR A 173 -3.02 -11.77 -1.91
N GLY A 174 -2.65 -10.51 -2.19
CA GLY A 174 -1.78 -9.71 -1.31
C GLY A 174 -0.33 -9.56 -1.77
N LYS A 175 -0.03 -9.80 -3.06
CA LYS A 175 1.33 -9.64 -3.64
C LYS A 175 1.93 -8.25 -3.35
N GLU A 176 1.16 -7.18 -3.57
CA GLU A 176 1.60 -5.81 -3.30
C GLU A 176 1.93 -5.57 -1.81
N LEU A 177 1.14 -6.17 -0.91
CA LEU A 177 1.33 -6.06 0.53
C LEU A 177 2.62 -6.79 0.96
N LEU A 178 2.87 -7.97 0.37
CA LEU A 178 4.13 -8.68 0.56
C LEU A 178 5.34 -7.90 0.02
N ALA A 179 5.22 -7.27 -1.16
CA ALA A 179 6.29 -6.45 -1.72
C ALA A 179 6.63 -5.26 -0.82
N ALA A 180 5.61 -4.61 -0.25
CA ALA A 180 5.81 -3.53 0.72
C ALA A 180 6.50 -4.04 1.99
N HIS A 181 6.12 -5.22 2.49
CA HIS A 181 6.78 -5.86 3.64
C HIS A 181 8.25 -6.17 3.37
N ILE A 182 8.57 -6.72 2.19
CA ILE A 182 9.95 -7.01 1.78
C ILE A 182 10.78 -5.71 1.76
N HIS A 183 10.25 -4.64 1.17
CA HIS A 183 10.94 -3.35 1.15
C HIS A 183 11.18 -2.80 2.56
N ALA A 184 10.13 -2.74 3.38
CA ALA A 184 10.20 -2.21 4.75
C ALA A 184 11.14 -3.01 5.66
N SER A 185 11.32 -4.30 5.40
CA SER A 185 12.21 -5.20 6.15
C SER A 185 13.61 -5.33 5.55
N SER A 186 13.98 -4.47 4.59
CA SER A 186 15.26 -4.55 3.86
C SER A 186 16.23 -3.42 4.20
N PRO A 187 17.53 -3.55 3.84
CA PRO A 187 18.49 -2.45 3.93
C PRO A 187 18.10 -1.19 3.13
N PHE A 188 17.15 -1.32 2.19
CA PHE A 188 16.68 -0.25 1.31
C PHE A 188 15.44 0.49 1.84
N ALA A 189 14.96 0.18 3.06
CA ALA A 189 13.72 0.71 3.62
C ALA A 189 13.69 2.24 3.81
N ALA A 190 14.86 2.88 3.89
CA ALA A 190 14.96 4.35 3.94
C ALA A 190 14.80 5.00 2.55
N GLY A 191 14.99 4.23 1.48
CA GLY A 191 14.85 4.68 0.10
C GLY A 191 13.39 4.66 -0.39
N PRO A 192 13.14 5.13 -1.62
CA PRO A 192 11.79 5.15 -2.19
C PRO A 192 11.25 3.73 -2.45
N PHE A 193 9.94 3.54 -2.25
CA PHE A 193 9.20 2.36 -2.73
C PHE A 193 8.26 2.75 -3.87
N VAL A 194 8.70 2.54 -5.10
CA VAL A 194 7.96 2.95 -6.30
C VAL A 194 7.16 1.77 -6.85
N LYS A 195 5.85 1.91 -6.89
CA LYS A 195 4.95 0.90 -7.46
C LYS A 195 4.62 1.23 -8.91
N VAL A 196 4.64 0.21 -9.77
CA VAL A 196 4.23 0.30 -11.17
C VAL A 196 3.36 -0.89 -11.50
N ASN A 197 2.11 -0.64 -11.91
CA ASN A 197 1.25 -1.68 -12.44
C ASN A 197 1.38 -1.70 -13.97
N CYS A 198 2.02 -2.73 -14.50
CA CYS A 198 2.31 -2.85 -15.93
C CYS A 198 1.05 -3.06 -16.77
N ALA A 199 0.00 -3.66 -16.21
CA ALA A 199 -1.28 -3.88 -16.88
C ALA A 199 -2.17 -2.63 -16.95
N ALA A 200 -1.99 -1.67 -16.03
CA ALA A 200 -2.79 -0.45 -15.95
C ALA A 200 -2.31 0.66 -16.90
N ILE A 201 -1.09 0.55 -17.42
CA ILE A 201 -0.48 1.57 -18.28
C ILE A 201 -0.66 1.13 -19.75
N PRO A 202 -1.16 2.01 -20.64
CA PRO A 202 -1.23 1.70 -22.07
C PRO A 202 0.13 1.25 -22.61
N THR A 203 0.11 0.24 -23.48
CA THR A 203 1.33 -0.39 -24.02
C THR A 203 2.28 0.61 -24.69
N GLU A 204 1.73 1.66 -25.32
CA GLU A 204 2.49 2.76 -25.94
C GLU A 204 3.26 3.63 -24.92
N LEU A 205 2.75 3.73 -23.69
CA LEU A 205 3.26 4.66 -22.66
C LEU A 205 4.14 4.00 -21.61
N ILE A 206 4.10 2.67 -21.48
CA ILE A 206 4.83 1.93 -20.44
C ILE A 206 6.34 2.23 -20.46
N GLU A 207 6.95 2.37 -21.64
CA GLU A 207 8.37 2.69 -21.73
C GLU A 207 8.67 4.10 -21.21
N THR A 208 7.83 5.07 -21.55
CA THR A 208 7.99 6.45 -21.10
C THR A 208 7.73 6.60 -19.60
N GLU A 209 6.83 5.80 -19.03
CA GLU A 209 6.60 5.76 -17.59
C GLU A 209 7.78 5.09 -16.88
N LEU A 210 8.23 3.91 -17.31
CA LEU A 210 9.33 3.18 -16.67
C LEU A 210 10.67 3.92 -16.78
N PHE A 211 11.04 4.37 -17.98
CA PHE A 211 12.37 4.88 -18.30
C PHE A 211 12.42 6.39 -18.50
N GLY A 212 11.27 7.08 -18.52
CA GLY A 212 11.24 8.52 -18.78
C GLY A 212 11.41 8.83 -20.26
N HIS A 213 11.35 10.12 -20.59
CA HIS A 213 11.48 10.60 -21.96
C HIS A 213 12.17 11.96 -22.03
N GLU A 214 12.85 12.19 -23.14
CA GLU A 214 13.42 13.50 -23.46
C GLU A 214 12.40 14.39 -24.20
N LYS A 215 12.64 15.70 -24.15
CA LYS A 215 11.80 16.68 -24.86
C LYS A 215 11.85 16.38 -26.37
N GLY A 216 10.68 16.30 -27.01
CA GLY A 216 10.55 16.04 -28.45
C GLY A 216 10.68 14.59 -28.87
N SER A 217 10.76 13.64 -27.93
CA SER A 217 10.89 12.21 -28.22
C SER A 217 9.67 11.59 -28.92
N PHE A 218 8.48 12.17 -28.75
CA PHE A 218 7.24 11.78 -29.43
C PHE A 218 6.27 12.98 -29.52
N THR A 219 5.20 12.84 -30.29
CA THR A 219 4.16 13.87 -30.44
C THR A 219 3.48 14.14 -29.08
N GLY A 220 3.72 15.32 -28.51
CA GLY A 220 3.21 15.71 -27.18
C GLY A 220 4.28 15.76 -26.07
N ALA A 221 5.52 15.35 -26.34
CA ALA A 221 6.64 15.44 -25.41
C ALA A 221 7.18 16.89 -25.29
N THR A 222 6.42 17.76 -24.64
CA THR A 222 6.75 19.21 -24.51
C THR A 222 7.90 19.50 -23.54
N ALA A 223 8.17 18.58 -22.61
CA ALA A 223 9.26 18.65 -21.64
C ALA A 223 9.85 17.25 -21.39
N SER A 224 11.08 17.19 -20.86
CA SER A 224 11.67 15.94 -20.38
C SER A 224 11.01 15.50 -19.07
N ARG A 225 10.81 14.19 -18.89
CA ARG A 225 10.25 13.61 -17.66
C ARG A 225 11.07 12.42 -17.18
N ARG A 226 11.36 12.40 -15.87
CA ARG A 226 12.04 11.28 -15.21
C ARG A 226 11.16 10.04 -15.17
N GLY A 227 11.77 8.88 -15.41
CA GLY A 227 11.09 7.58 -15.33
C GLY A 227 10.95 7.02 -13.91
N LYS A 228 10.13 6.00 -13.75
CA LYS A 228 9.94 5.29 -12.47
C LYS A 228 11.23 4.66 -11.94
N PHE A 229 12.13 4.19 -12.82
CA PHE A 229 13.44 3.69 -12.40
C PHE A 229 14.30 4.79 -11.77
N GLU A 230 14.31 6.00 -12.34
CA GLU A 230 15.02 7.14 -11.73
C GLU A 230 14.39 7.57 -10.40
N MET A 231 13.06 7.48 -10.28
CA MET A 231 12.35 7.80 -9.04
C MET A 231 12.58 6.76 -7.95
N ALA A 232 12.94 5.53 -8.32
CA ALA A 232 13.19 4.41 -7.41
C ALA A 232 14.66 4.29 -7.00
N ASP A 233 15.53 5.16 -7.51
CA ASP A 233 16.97 5.12 -7.26
C ASP A 233 17.29 5.16 -5.76
N GLY A 234 18.21 4.29 -5.31
CA GLY A 234 18.53 4.09 -3.90
C GLY A 234 17.47 3.33 -3.08
N GLY A 235 16.41 2.84 -3.72
CA GLY A 235 15.29 2.18 -3.06
C GLY A 235 14.85 0.90 -3.76
N THR A 236 13.53 0.72 -3.88
CA THR A 236 12.91 -0.48 -4.46
C THR A 236 11.83 -0.10 -5.45
N ILE A 237 11.84 -0.74 -6.61
CA ILE A 237 10.74 -0.70 -7.57
C ILE A 237 9.95 -2.01 -7.49
N PHE A 238 8.64 -1.88 -7.35
CA PHE A 238 7.69 -2.97 -7.42
C PHE A 238 6.98 -2.95 -8.78
N LEU A 239 7.25 -3.96 -9.60
CA LEU A 239 6.61 -4.15 -10.90
C LEU A 239 5.47 -5.17 -10.75
N ASP A 240 4.23 -4.71 -10.72
CA ASP A 240 3.05 -5.56 -10.66
C ASP A 240 2.59 -5.96 -12.07
N GLU A 241 2.12 -7.21 -12.17
CA GLU A 241 1.70 -7.85 -13.42
C GLU A 241 2.76 -7.77 -14.55
N VAL A 242 4.02 -8.16 -14.25
CA VAL A 242 5.12 -8.14 -15.23
C VAL A 242 4.87 -9.01 -16.46
N GLY A 243 3.97 -10.00 -16.36
CA GLY A 243 3.56 -10.83 -17.49
C GLY A 243 2.81 -10.06 -18.59
N ASP A 244 2.36 -8.84 -18.32
CA ASP A 244 1.67 -7.99 -19.30
C ASP A 244 2.61 -7.02 -20.04
N LEU A 245 3.91 -7.09 -19.78
CA LEU A 245 4.91 -6.33 -20.55
C LEU A 245 5.01 -6.85 -21.99
N HIS A 246 5.01 -5.93 -22.95
CA HIS A 246 5.26 -6.25 -24.36
C HIS A 246 6.76 -6.43 -24.64
N GLY A 247 7.11 -7.07 -25.76
CA GLY A 247 8.48 -7.51 -26.06
C GLY A 247 9.56 -6.42 -26.02
N ALA A 248 9.29 -5.22 -26.52
CA ALA A 248 10.25 -4.11 -26.48
C ALA A 248 10.55 -3.65 -25.03
N SER A 249 9.51 -3.53 -24.20
CA SER A 249 9.67 -3.24 -22.76
C SER A 249 10.40 -4.35 -22.01
N GLN A 250 10.18 -5.62 -22.36
CA GLN A 250 10.91 -6.74 -21.78
C GLN A 250 12.42 -6.63 -22.07
N ALA A 251 12.81 -6.26 -23.29
CA ALA A 251 14.20 -6.09 -23.67
C ALA A 251 14.88 -4.93 -22.91
N LYS A 252 14.20 -3.79 -22.76
CA LYS A 252 14.74 -2.65 -21.99
C LYS A 252 14.84 -2.97 -20.50
N LEU A 253 13.82 -3.62 -19.93
CA LEU A 253 13.83 -4.05 -18.54
C LEU A 253 15.01 -5.00 -18.27
N LEU A 254 15.26 -5.96 -19.16
CA LEU A 254 16.40 -6.87 -19.06
C LEU A 254 17.72 -6.10 -18.96
N ARG A 255 17.93 -5.08 -19.81
CA ARG A 255 19.15 -4.26 -19.80
C ARG A 255 19.36 -3.57 -18.45
N VAL A 256 18.31 -2.97 -17.88
CA VAL A 256 18.39 -2.33 -16.55
C VAL A 256 18.72 -3.34 -15.46
N LEU A 257 18.16 -4.55 -15.53
CA LEU A 257 18.46 -5.63 -14.59
C LEU A 257 19.86 -6.24 -14.76
N GLN A 258 20.51 -6.04 -15.91
CA GLN A 258 21.86 -6.54 -16.16
C GLN A 258 22.91 -5.51 -15.78
N GLU A 259 22.76 -4.28 -16.26
CA GLU A 259 23.78 -3.24 -16.22
C GLU A 259 23.53 -2.21 -15.10
N GLY A 260 22.29 -2.08 -14.62
CA GLY A 260 21.91 -0.96 -13.74
C GLY A 260 21.82 0.37 -14.49
N GLU A 261 21.76 0.33 -15.82
CA GLU A 261 21.79 1.51 -16.69
C GLU A 261 20.69 1.46 -17.75
N PHE A 262 20.22 2.63 -18.18
CA PHE A 262 19.29 2.77 -19.31
C PHE A 262 19.37 4.15 -19.95
N HIS A 263 18.64 4.32 -21.05
CA HIS A 263 18.41 5.60 -21.70
C HIS A 263 16.93 5.98 -21.61
N ARG A 264 16.65 7.27 -21.47
CA ARG A 264 15.30 7.80 -21.66
C ARG A 264 14.84 7.58 -23.10
N VAL A 265 13.53 7.51 -23.30
CA VAL A 265 12.96 7.44 -24.64
C VAL A 265 13.36 8.70 -25.43
N GLY A 266 14.00 8.49 -26.59
CA GLY A 266 14.51 9.56 -27.45
C GLY A 266 15.79 10.25 -26.96
N GLY A 267 16.43 9.74 -25.89
CA GLY A 267 17.69 10.25 -25.37
C GLY A 267 18.86 9.29 -25.59
N GLU A 268 20.07 9.83 -25.65
CA GLU A 268 21.31 9.05 -25.76
C GLU A 268 22.12 9.03 -24.45
N GLN A 269 21.76 9.88 -23.49
CA GLN A 269 22.44 9.91 -22.19
C GLN A 269 22.21 8.61 -21.41
N ILE A 270 23.30 8.01 -20.94
CA ILE A 270 23.27 6.86 -20.05
C ILE A 270 22.87 7.34 -18.64
N ILE A 271 21.85 6.72 -18.06
CA ILE A 271 21.39 6.95 -16.70
C ILE A 271 21.68 5.69 -15.88
N ARG A 272 22.45 5.85 -14.81
CA ARG A 272 22.77 4.77 -13.85
C ARG A 272 21.84 4.85 -12.66
N VAL A 273 21.29 3.72 -12.24
CA VAL A 273 20.43 3.62 -11.05
C VAL A 273 20.79 2.38 -10.23
N SER A 274 20.71 2.50 -8.92
CA SER A 274 20.85 1.39 -7.97
C SER A 274 19.50 1.09 -7.36
N VAL A 275 18.75 0.17 -7.99
CA VAL A 275 17.36 -0.14 -7.62
C VAL A 275 17.19 -1.63 -7.35
N ARG A 276 16.64 -1.97 -6.19
CA ARG A 276 16.16 -3.34 -5.93
C ARG A 276 14.85 -3.56 -6.67
N VAL A 277 14.73 -4.68 -7.39
CA VAL A 277 13.52 -5.02 -8.14
C VAL A 277 12.74 -6.13 -7.44
N ILE A 278 11.48 -5.86 -7.14
CA ILE A 278 10.48 -6.86 -6.76
C ILE A 278 9.45 -6.91 -7.89
N SER A 279 9.07 -8.10 -8.33
CA SER A 279 8.11 -8.29 -9.42
C SER A 279 6.96 -9.17 -8.97
N ALA A 280 5.79 -8.98 -9.56
CA ALA A 280 4.62 -9.79 -9.30
C ALA A 280 3.89 -10.16 -10.60
N THR A 281 3.24 -11.31 -10.61
CA THR A 281 2.43 -11.79 -11.74
C THR A 281 1.34 -12.74 -11.26
N ASN A 282 0.18 -12.69 -11.91
CA ASN A 282 -0.86 -13.72 -11.83
C ASN A 282 -0.79 -14.75 -12.98
N ARG A 283 0.06 -14.52 -13.98
CA ARG A 283 0.21 -15.34 -15.18
C ARG A 283 1.30 -16.38 -14.99
N ASP A 284 1.16 -17.52 -15.68
CA ASP A 284 2.22 -18.52 -15.79
C ASP A 284 3.32 -18.05 -16.75
N LEU A 285 4.35 -17.40 -16.20
CA LEU A 285 5.49 -16.93 -16.99
C LEU A 285 6.24 -18.09 -17.66
N SER A 286 6.27 -19.28 -17.04
CA SER A 286 6.99 -20.43 -17.60
C SER A 286 6.33 -20.92 -18.89
N GLY A 287 4.99 -21.05 -18.89
CA GLY A 287 4.23 -21.32 -20.10
C GLY A 287 4.30 -20.20 -21.14
N MET A 288 4.40 -18.93 -20.71
CA MET A 288 4.58 -17.80 -21.64
C MET A 288 5.96 -17.79 -22.31
N VAL A 289 7.00 -18.26 -21.63
CA VAL A 289 8.33 -18.46 -22.23
C VAL A 289 8.27 -19.55 -23.31
N MET A 290 7.64 -20.70 -23.02
CA MET A 290 7.45 -21.77 -24.01
C MET A 290 6.63 -21.32 -25.23
N ALA A 291 5.73 -20.35 -25.05
CA ALA A 291 4.93 -19.77 -26.11
C ALA A 291 5.58 -18.54 -26.78
N GLU A 292 6.85 -18.23 -26.50
CA GLU A 292 7.60 -17.08 -27.02
C GLU A 292 6.94 -15.70 -26.76
N LYS A 293 6.06 -15.62 -25.75
CA LYS A 293 5.38 -14.37 -25.34
C LYS A 293 6.13 -13.63 -24.24
N PHE A 294 7.04 -14.30 -23.57
CA PHE A 294 7.90 -13.73 -22.54
C PHE A 294 9.33 -14.19 -22.75
N ARG A 295 10.29 -13.28 -22.66
CA ARG A 295 11.70 -13.64 -22.89
C ARG A 295 12.23 -14.52 -21.76
N GLU A 296 12.89 -15.60 -22.16
CA GLU A 296 13.51 -16.57 -21.25
C GLU A 296 14.58 -15.92 -20.36
N ASP A 297 15.46 -15.10 -20.95
CA ASP A 297 16.53 -14.39 -20.25
C ASP A 297 16.01 -13.45 -19.15
N LEU A 298 14.92 -12.72 -19.44
CA LEU A 298 14.24 -11.86 -18.47
C LEU A 298 13.60 -12.67 -17.35
N TYR A 299 12.95 -13.80 -17.67
CA TYR A 299 12.33 -14.67 -16.67
C TYR A 299 13.36 -15.12 -15.63
N TYR A 300 14.51 -15.63 -16.06
CA TYR A 300 15.58 -16.05 -15.15
C TYR A 300 16.17 -14.89 -14.35
N ARG A 301 16.23 -13.69 -14.93
CA ARG A 301 16.76 -12.50 -14.24
C ARG A 301 15.81 -11.94 -13.17
N LEU A 302 14.50 -12.13 -13.35
CA LEU A 302 13.45 -11.76 -12.39
C LEU A 302 13.23 -12.83 -11.32
N SER A 303 13.22 -14.11 -11.71
CA SER A 303 12.87 -15.26 -10.87
C SER A 303 14.05 -15.78 -10.03
N VAL A 304 14.80 -14.88 -9.37
CA VAL A 304 15.91 -15.27 -8.50
C VAL A 304 15.38 -15.89 -7.21
N VAL A 305 14.42 -15.25 -6.56
CA VAL A 305 13.69 -15.79 -5.40
C VAL A 305 12.19 -15.82 -5.72
N PRO A 306 11.66 -16.93 -6.27
CA PRO A 306 10.23 -17.07 -6.52
C PRO A 306 9.48 -17.39 -5.22
N ILE A 307 8.41 -16.64 -4.94
CA ILE A 307 7.53 -16.85 -3.77
C ILE A 307 6.09 -16.97 -4.26
N ARG A 308 5.47 -18.15 -4.06
CA ARG A 308 4.06 -18.37 -4.37
C ARG A 308 3.19 -17.85 -3.23
N VAL A 309 2.32 -16.89 -3.52
CA VAL A 309 1.32 -16.35 -2.58
C VAL A 309 0.05 -17.21 -2.67
N PRO A 310 -0.42 -17.82 -1.56
CA PRO A 310 -1.60 -18.67 -1.58
C PRO A 310 -2.87 -17.88 -1.87
N SER A 311 -3.75 -18.50 -2.65
CA SER A 311 -5.12 -18.03 -2.85
C SER A 311 -5.94 -18.13 -1.56
N LEU A 312 -7.00 -17.35 -1.42
CA LEU A 312 -7.81 -17.31 -0.21
C LEU A 312 -8.48 -18.66 0.09
N ARG A 313 -8.86 -19.41 -0.95
CA ARG A 313 -9.37 -20.79 -0.85
C ARG A 313 -8.36 -21.80 -0.28
N GLU A 314 -7.05 -21.51 -0.36
CA GLU A 314 -5.99 -22.35 0.23
C GLU A 314 -5.74 -22.00 1.71
N ARG A 315 -6.41 -20.95 2.22
CA ARG A 315 -6.30 -20.46 3.60
C ARG A 315 -7.67 -19.99 4.15
N PRO A 316 -8.69 -20.87 4.19
CA PRO A 316 -10.04 -20.48 4.61
C PRO A 316 -10.09 -19.92 6.04
N HIS A 317 -9.23 -20.40 6.95
CA HIS A 317 -9.15 -19.90 8.33
C HIS A 317 -8.73 -18.42 8.46
N ASP A 318 -8.13 -17.83 7.41
CA ASP A 318 -7.78 -16.41 7.40
C ASP A 318 -8.98 -15.53 7.00
N VAL A 319 -10.03 -16.10 6.38
CA VAL A 319 -11.20 -15.35 5.87
C VAL A 319 -11.90 -14.60 7.01
N ARG A 320 -12.09 -15.24 8.16
CA ARG A 320 -12.72 -14.63 9.34
C ARG A 320 -11.98 -13.37 9.79
N GLN A 321 -10.68 -13.49 10.06
CA GLN A 321 -9.85 -12.36 10.52
C GLN A 321 -9.78 -11.23 9.48
N LEU A 322 -9.71 -11.58 8.19
CA LEU A 322 -9.73 -10.61 7.11
C LEU A 322 -11.08 -9.88 7.03
N ALA A 323 -12.20 -10.59 7.17
CA ALA A 323 -13.54 -10.02 7.14
C ALA A 323 -13.77 -9.05 8.31
N GLU A 324 -13.38 -9.45 9.52
CA GLU A 324 -13.46 -8.61 10.72
C GLU A 324 -12.62 -7.33 10.55
N TYR A 325 -11.38 -7.46 10.08
CA TYR A 325 -10.52 -6.32 9.81
C TYR A 325 -11.07 -5.37 8.74
N PHE A 326 -11.52 -5.89 7.60
CA PHE A 326 -12.06 -5.05 6.53
C PHE A 326 -13.31 -4.30 6.98
N LEU A 327 -14.15 -4.91 7.82
CA LEU A 327 -15.31 -4.24 8.39
C LEU A 327 -14.90 -3.11 9.35
N GLU A 328 -13.98 -3.37 10.26
CA GLU A 328 -13.49 -2.37 11.22
C GLU A 328 -12.80 -1.20 10.51
N ASP A 329 -11.90 -1.49 9.58
CA ASP A 329 -11.18 -0.50 8.77
C ASP A 329 -12.15 0.34 7.92
N PHE A 330 -13.14 -0.29 7.29
CA PHE A 330 -14.15 0.44 6.52
C PHE A 330 -15.01 1.35 7.41
N CYS A 331 -15.48 0.86 8.56
CA CYS A 331 -16.28 1.66 9.48
C CYS A 331 -15.49 2.86 10.02
N ALA A 332 -14.22 2.67 10.40
CA ALA A 332 -13.35 3.73 10.89
C ALA A 332 -13.09 4.80 9.84
N ARG A 333 -12.72 4.41 8.61
CA ARG A 333 -12.42 5.35 7.51
C ARG A 333 -13.63 6.17 7.05
N ASN A 334 -14.84 5.63 7.18
CA ASN A 334 -16.07 6.29 6.73
C ASN A 334 -16.90 6.91 7.87
N ASN A 335 -16.37 6.91 9.10
CA ASN A 335 -17.07 7.40 10.30
C ASN A 335 -18.45 6.74 10.49
N PHE A 336 -18.56 5.46 10.16
CA PHE A 336 -19.76 4.67 10.45
C PHE A 336 -19.73 4.23 11.92
N LYS A 337 -20.91 4.02 12.52
CA LYS A 337 -20.99 3.30 13.79
C LYS A 337 -20.34 1.92 13.64
N LYS A 338 -19.66 1.46 14.68
CA LYS A 338 -19.01 0.15 14.70
C LYS A 338 -20.04 -0.94 14.40
N LYS A 339 -19.81 -1.72 13.36
CA LYS A 339 -20.63 -2.86 12.98
C LYS A 339 -19.93 -4.17 13.35
N THR A 340 -20.69 -5.25 13.50
CA THR A 340 -20.19 -6.60 13.80
C THR A 340 -20.77 -7.63 12.84
N LEU A 341 -19.99 -8.68 12.56
CA LEU A 341 -20.44 -9.85 11.82
C LEU A 341 -21.04 -10.85 12.81
N ASP A 342 -22.25 -11.34 12.50
CA ASP A 342 -22.88 -12.42 13.26
C ASP A 342 -22.19 -13.76 12.97
N GLU A 343 -22.18 -14.69 13.94
CA GLU A 343 -21.53 -16.01 13.76
C GLU A 343 -22.12 -16.81 12.60
N THR A 344 -23.37 -16.55 12.20
CA THR A 344 -24.00 -17.17 11.02
C THR A 344 -23.36 -16.81 9.69
N VAL A 345 -22.54 -15.74 9.64
CA VAL A 345 -21.89 -15.25 8.42
C VAL A 345 -20.63 -16.05 8.08
N TYR A 346 -19.82 -16.41 9.08
CA TYR A 346 -18.50 -17.01 8.85
C TYR A 346 -18.54 -18.31 8.04
N PRO A 347 -19.42 -19.29 8.33
CA PRO A 347 -19.44 -20.53 7.55
C PRO A 347 -19.68 -20.30 6.05
N LEU A 348 -20.47 -19.28 5.71
CA LEU A 348 -20.76 -18.94 4.31
C LEU A 348 -19.55 -18.28 3.65
N LEU A 349 -18.91 -17.33 4.33
CA LEU A 349 -17.70 -16.68 3.83
C LEU A 349 -16.54 -17.68 3.68
N GLU A 350 -16.34 -18.57 4.65
CA GLU A 350 -15.25 -19.57 4.63
C GLU A 350 -15.46 -20.65 3.57
N SER A 351 -16.72 -20.95 3.21
CA SER A 351 -17.04 -21.94 2.17
C SER A 351 -16.91 -21.42 0.74
N TYR A 352 -16.92 -20.10 0.55
CA TYR A 352 -16.85 -19.48 -0.77
C TYR A 352 -15.42 -19.54 -1.32
N ALA A 353 -15.27 -19.77 -2.63
CA ALA A 353 -13.96 -19.99 -3.25
C ALA A 353 -13.13 -18.71 -3.42
N TRP A 354 -13.76 -17.53 -3.35
CA TRP A 354 -13.12 -16.21 -3.51
C TRP A 354 -12.22 -16.12 -4.76
N PRO A 355 -12.75 -16.21 -5.98
CA PRO A 355 -11.96 -16.06 -7.21
C PRO A 355 -11.21 -14.72 -7.30
N GLY A 356 -11.73 -13.64 -6.70
CA GLY A 356 -11.02 -12.36 -6.56
C GLY A 356 -10.24 -12.21 -5.24
N ASN A 357 -10.08 -13.31 -4.49
CA ASN A 357 -9.31 -13.43 -3.26
C ASN A 357 -9.68 -12.34 -2.22
N ALA A 358 -8.70 -11.79 -1.52
CA ALA A 358 -8.95 -10.80 -0.46
C ALA A 358 -9.53 -9.48 -1.01
N ARG A 359 -9.30 -9.14 -2.29
CA ARG A 359 -9.90 -7.95 -2.91
C ARG A 359 -11.41 -8.10 -3.06
N GLU A 360 -11.88 -9.26 -3.50
CA GLU A 360 -13.30 -9.56 -3.57
C GLU A 360 -13.94 -9.64 -2.19
N LEU A 361 -13.29 -10.32 -1.23
CA LEU A 361 -13.75 -10.37 0.17
C LEU A 361 -13.94 -8.96 0.73
N ARG A 362 -12.94 -8.08 0.57
CA ARG A 362 -13.04 -6.68 0.99
C ARG A 362 -14.26 -6.00 0.37
N ASN A 363 -14.42 -6.07 -0.95
CA ASN A 363 -15.54 -5.43 -1.65
C ASN A 363 -16.91 -5.94 -1.16
N VAL A 364 -17.01 -7.25 -0.88
CA VAL A 364 -18.23 -7.86 -0.33
C VAL A 364 -18.51 -7.34 1.07
N ILE A 365 -17.52 -7.31 1.96
CA ILE A 365 -17.68 -6.81 3.34
C ILE A 365 -18.04 -5.32 3.36
N GLU A 366 -17.37 -4.50 2.55
CA GLU A 366 -17.69 -3.07 2.40
C GLU A 366 -19.14 -2.88 1.91
N ARG A 367 -19.57 -3.66 0.91
CA ARG A 367 -20.96 -3.66 0.43
C ARG A 367 -21.95 -4.05 1.52
N MET A 368 -21.66 -5.07 2.30
CA MET A 368 -22.50 -5.50 3.43
C MET A 368 -22.63 -4.38 4.47
N ALA A 369 -21.54 -3.67 4.76
CA ALA A 369 -21.53 -2.57 5.72
C ALA A 369 -22.37 -1.37 5.26
N ILE A 370 -22.36 -1.06 3.96
CA ILE A 370 -23.14 0.02 3.34
C ILE A 370 -24.63 -0.30 3.31
N LEU A 371 -24.99 -1.50 2.82
CA LEU A 371 -26.38 -1.86 2.54
C LEU A 371 -27.15 -2.35 3.78
N THR A 372 -26.46 -2.65 4.87
CA THR A 372 -27.11 -3.06 6.13
C THR A 372 -27.29 -1.84 7.03
N ALA A 373 -28.54 -1.45 7.30
CA ALA A 373 -28.83 -0.31 8.19
C ALA A 373 -28.41 -0.57 9.65
N GLY A 374 -28.61 -1.80 10.15
CA GLY A 374 -28.29 -2.19 11.53
C GLY A 374 -26.81 -2.34 11.85
N GLU A 375 -26.47 -2.44 13.13
CA GLU A 375 -25.08 -2.61 13.59
C GLU A 375 -24.57 -4.05 13.41
N ARG A 376 -25.47 -5.02 13.29
CA ARG A 376 -25.14 -6.43 13.11
C ARG A 376 -25.40 -6.89 11.67
N LEU A 377 -24.38 -7.42 11.01
CA LEU A 377 -24.45 -8.03 9.69
C LEU A 377 -24.76 -9.52 9.87
N THR A 378 -25.85 -9.98 9.29
CA THR A 378 -26.31 -11.38 9.40
C THR A 378 -26.16 -12.10 8.05
N ARG A 379 -26.56 -13.37 7.99
CA ARG A 379 -26.64 -14.13 6.74
C ARG A 379 -27.35 -13.38 5.61
N ASP A 380 -28.38 -12.58 5.91
CA ASP A 380 -29.15 -11.87 4.90
C ASP A 380 -28.44 -10.65 4.31
N SER A 381 -27.43 -10.14 5.03
CA SER A 381 -26.54 -9.09 4.53
C SER A 381 -25.63 -9.58 3.39
N ILE A 382 -25.33 -10.88 3.33
CA ILE A 382 -24.40 -11.45 2.34
C ILE A 382 -25.02 -11.34 0.94
N PRO A 383 -24.29 -10.85 -0.09
CA PRO A 383 -24.77 -10.82 -1.46
C PRO A 383 -25.21 -12.21 -1.95
N VAL A 384 -26.23 -12.26 -2.82
CA VAL A 384 -26.82 -13.53 -3.26
C VAL A 384 -25.80 -14.39 -4.02
N GLU A 385 -24.87 -13.76 -4.74
CA GLU A 385 -23.86 -14.44 -5.54
C GLU A 385 -22.88 -15.25 -4.68
N VAL A 386 -22.60 -14.75 -3.46
CA VAL A 386 -21.75 -15.43 -2.47
C VAL A 386 -22.55 -16.53 -1.75
N ARG A 387 -23.86 -16.32 -1.52
CA ARG A 387 -24.75 -17.32 -0.89
C ARG A 387 -25.07 -18.51 -1.80
N VAL A 388 -25.21 -18.28 -3.11
CA VAL A 388 -25.78 -19.24 -4.09
C VAL A 388 -24.72 -20.08 -4.81
N GLN A 389 -23.43 -19.71 -4.77
CA GLN A 389 -22.35 -20.51 -5.39
C GLN A 389 -22.18 -21.94 -4.82
N ARG A 390 -23.01 -22.35 -3.85
CA ARG A 390 -23.15 -23.74 -3.44
C ARG A 390 -23.83 -24.64 -4.51
N GLU A 391 -24.39 -24.07 -5.59
CA GLU A 391 -25.07 -24.84 -6.66
C GLU A 391 -24.51 -24.62 -8.08
N ALA A 392 -23.33 -24.01 -8.23
CA ALA A 392 -22.66 -24.04 -9.52
C ALA A 392 -21.89 -25.36 -9.68
N GLY A 393 -22.60 -26.41 -10.08
CA GLY A 393 -21.97 -27.51 -10.82
C GLY A 393 -21.17 -26.99 -12.03
N PRO A 394 -20.32 -27.82 -12.64
CA PRO A 394 -19.46 -27.39 -13.75
C PRO A 394 -20.28 -26.63 -14.79
N LYS A 395 -19.76 -25.48 -15.27
CA LYS A 395 -20.42 -24.57 -16.22
C LYS A 395 -21.16 -25.36 -17.29
N SER A 396 -22.45 -25.57 -17.06
CA SER A 396 -23.25 -26.37 -17.95
C SER A 396 -23.65 -25.47 -19.11
N THR A 397 -23.48 -25.96 -20.32
CA THR A 397 -23.95 -25.29 -21.52
C THR A 397 -25.45 -25.02 -21.41
N ILE A 398 -26.00 -24.05 -22.16
CA ILE A 398 -27.47 -23.79 -22.18
C ILE A 398 -28.28 -25.08 -22.42
N GLN A 399 -27.68 -26.01 -23.17
CA GLN A 399 -28.20 -27.35 -23.43
C GLN A 399 -28.32 -28.18 -22.14
N GLU A 400 -27.24 -28.28 -21.36
CA GLU A 400 -27.19 -29.06 -20.12
C GLU A 400 -28.03 -28.42 -19.00
N ALA A 401 -28.13 -27.08 -18.95
CA ALA A 401 -29.03 -26.39 -18.03
C ALA A 401 -30.51 -26.69 -18.35
N ARG A 402 -30.87 -26.74 -19.63
CA ARG A 402 -32.21 -27.16 -20.08
C ARG A 402 -32.49 -28.62 -19.74
N GLU A 403 -31.53 -29.51 -19.98
CA GLU A 403 -31.68 -30.94 -19.69
C GLU A 403 -31.78 -31.20 -18.19
N SER A 404 -31.06 -30.45 -17.35
CA SER A 404 -31.17 -30.55 -15.89
C SER A 404 -32.52 -30.06 -15.37
N ALA A 405 -33.01 -28.91 -15.86
CA ALA A 405 -34.33 -28.39 -15.49
C ALA A 405 -35.46 -29.32 -15.97
N GLU A 406 -35.33 -29.87 -17.19
CA GLU A 406 -36.26 -30.85 -17.73
C GLU A 406 -36.27 -32.15 -16.91
N ARG A 407 -35.09 -32.63 -16.51
CA ARG A 407 -34.93 -33.83 -15.67
C ARG A 407 -35.63 -33.67 -14.33
N GLU A 408 -35.41 -32.56 -13.64
CA GLU A 408 -36.03 -32.30 -12.33
C GLU A 408 -37.56 -32.21 -12.44
N HIS A 409 -38.05 -31.53 -13.48
CA HIS A 409 -39.49 -31.34 -13.67
C HIS A 409 -40.20 -32.65 -14.01
N ILE A 410 -39.61 -33.49 -14.87
CA ILE A 410 -40.15 -34.81 -15.20
C ILE A 410 -40.10 -35.74 -13.98
N LEU A 411 -39.01 -35.71 -13.20
CA LEU A 411 -38.87 -36.54 -12.01
C LEU A 411 -39.95 -36.20 -10.97
N ARG A 412 -40.16 -34.92 -10.69
CA ARG A 412 -41.20 -34.45 -9.76
C ARG A 412 -42.60 -34.90 -10.18
N ALA A 413 -42.94 -34.75 -11.46
CA ALA A 413 -44.23 -35.21 -11.98
C ALA A 413 -44.40 -36.73 -11.94
N LEU A 414 -43.31 -37.50 -12.10
CA LEU A 414 -43.31 -38.94 -11.94
C LEU A 414 -43.51 -39.36 -10.48
N GLU A 415 -42.83 -38.71 -9.53
CA GLU A 415 -42.99 -38.97 -8.10
C GLU A 415 -44.39 -38.66 -7.61
N GLU A 416 -44.94 -37.49 -7.94
CA GLU A 416 -46.31 -37.08 -7.61
C GLU A 416 -47.37 -38.03 -8.21
N SER A 417 -47.06 -38.63 -9.35
CA SER A 417 -47.92 -39.63 -10.00
C SER A 417 -47.64 -41.07 -9.55
N ASN A 418 -46.85 -41.30 -8.49
CA ASN A 418 -46.42 -42.63 -8.04
C ASN A 418 -45.81 -43.49 -9.16
N TRP A 419 -45.03 -42.87 -10.04
CA TRP A 419 -44.43 -43.44 -11.24
C TRP A 419 -45.42 -43.97 -12.29
N ASN A 420 -46.69 -43.51 -12.24
CA ASN A 420 -47.65 -43.74 -13.31
C ASN A 420 -47.37 -42.78 -14.48
N VAL A 421 -46.70 -43.30 -15.50
CA VAL A 421 -46.25 -42.51 -16.67
C VAL A 421 -47.42 -41.86 -17.43
N SER A 422 -48.60 -42.48 -17.46
CA SER A 422 -49.80 -41.90 -18.08
C SER A 422 -50.41 -40.76 -17.28
N GLY A 423 -50.21 -40.75 -15.95
CA GLY A 423 -50.59 -39.66 -15.05
C GLY A 423 -49.63 -38.48 -15.16
N ALA A 424 -48.33 -38.76 -15.09
CA ALA A 424 -47.28 -37.77 -15.22
C ALA A 424 -47.30 -37.06 -16.59
N ALA A 425 -47.55 -37.81 -17.68
CA ALA A 425 -47.69 -37.23 -19.02
C ALA A 425 -48.84 -36.22 -19.11
N ARG A 426 -49.98 -36.52 -18.47
CA ARG A 426 -51.12 -35.58 -18.42
C ARG A 426 -50.82 -34.34 -17.59
N ALA A 427 -50.15 -34.50 -16.44
CA ALA A 427 -49.75 -33.39 -15.59
C ALA A 427 -48.75 -32.44 -16.28
N LEU A 428 -47.85 -33.00 -17.09
CA LEU A 428 -46.85 -32.27 -17.87
C LEU A 428 -47.38 -31.73 -19.21
N GLY A 429 -48.62 -32.05 -19.60
CA GLY A 429 -49.17 -31.69 -20.91
C GLY A 429 -48.45 -32.35 -22.09
N MET A 430 -47.84 -33.52 -21.87
CA MET A 430 -47.07 -34.26 -22.88
C MET A 430 -47.78 -35.54 -23.31
N GLU A 431 -47.51 -35.98 -24.54
CA GLU A 431 -47.96 -37.30 -25.00
C GLU A 431 -47.13 -38.41 -24.33
N ARG A 432 -47.79 -39.51 -23.96
CA ARG A 432 -47.20 -40.61 -23.16
C ARG A 432 -45.95 -41.20 -23.82
N THR A 433 -45.97 -41.42 -25.12
CA THR A 433 -44.86 -41.98 -25.89
C THR A 433 -43.65 -41.04 -25.89
N ASN A 434 -43.87 -39.74 -25.94
CA ASN A 434 -42.82 -38.72 -25.80
C ASN A 434 -42.22 -38.70 -24.39
N LEU A 435 -43.04 -38.82 -23.34
CA LEU A 435 -42.53 -38.90 -21.97
C LEU A 435 -41.67 -40.16 -21.76
N HIS A 436 -42.07 -41.31 -22.32
CA HIS A 436 -41.26 -42.54 -22.28
C HIS A 436 -39.88 -42.35 -22.93
N LYS A 437 -39.81 -41.66 -24.07
CA LYS A 437 -38.53 -41.37 -24.75
C LYS A 437 -37.65 -40.46 -23.89
N ARG A 438 -38.23 -39.42 -23.26
CA ARG A 438 -37.50 -38.50 -22.38
C ARG A 438 -36.99 -39.17 -21.10
N ILE A 439 -37.79 -40.02 -20.46
CA ILE A 439 -37.38 -40.83 -19.29
C ILE A 439 -36.14 -41.68 -19.63
N LYS A 440 -36.16 -42.33 -20.79
CA LYS A 440 -35.03 -43.17 -21.25
C LYS A 440 -33.80 -42.32 -21.59
N ALA A 441 -33.99 -41.19 -22.27
CA ALA A 441 -32.90 -40.29 -22.65
C ALA A 441 -32.22 -39.64 -21.42
N LEU A 442 -32.98 -39.33 -20.38
CA LEU A 442 -32.49 -38.70 -19.15
C LEU A 442 -32.07 -39.71 -18.07
N GLY A 443 -32.23 -41.02 -18.33
CA GLY A 443 -31.81 -42.09 -17.41
C GLY A 443 -32.56 -42.10 -16.08
N LEU A 444 -33.86 -41.76 -16.07
CA LEU A 444 -34.66 -41.72 -14.84
C LEU A 444 -35.19 -43.11 -14.46
N THR A 445 -34.95 -43.55 -13.22
CA THR A 445 -35.37 -44.85 -12.68
C THR A 445 -36.02 -44.72 -11.32
N ARG A 446 -36.99 -45.60 -11.03
CA ARG A 446 -37.70 -45.62 -9.74
C ARG A 446 -36.75 -46.02 -8.60
N GLY A 447 -36.43 -45.09 -7.71
CA GLY A 447 -35.67 -45.35 -6.47
C GLY A 447 -34.27 -44.76 -6.40
N GLN A 448 -34.00 -43.62 -7.05
CA GLN A 448 -32.83 -42.78 -6.79
C GLN A 448 -33.25 -41.43 -6.22
#